data_AF-A0A4S4B8K4-F1
#
_entry.id   AF-A0A4S4B8K4-F1
#
_cell.length_a   1.000
_cell.length_b   1.000
_cell.length_c   1.000
_cell.angle_alpha   90.00
_cell.angle_beta   90.00
_cell.angle_gamma   90.00
#
_symmetry.space_group_name_H-M   'P 1'
#
loop_
_entity.id
_entity.type
_entity.pdbx_description
1 polymer ?
#
loop_
_entity_poly.entity_id
_entity_poly.type
_entity_poly.pdbx_seq_one_letter_code
_entity_poly.pdbx_strand_id
1 'polypeptide(L)' 'MTRPSSGPPPPGKARIKIPTEALLNAARSAAQKLADLSRDPQVREEATNVARAIAKLLQAVKNAPHNRGEQKKG' A
#
# COMPACT_ATOMS: atom_id res chain seq x y z
N MET A 1 38.07 36.72 4.33
CA MET A 1 37.68 35.30 4.24
C MET A 1 36.42 35.10 5.09
N THR A 2 35.24 35.08 4.48
CA THR A 2 33.94 34.95 5.18
C THR A 2 33.44 33.50 5.16
N ARG A 3 33.03 33.00 6.34
CA ARG A 3 32.47 31.65 6.58
C ARG A 3 31.16 31.43 5.81
N PRO A 4 30.87 30.22 5.29
CA PRO A 4 29.51 29.82 5.06
C PRO A 4 28.90 29.27 6.35
N SER A 5 27.77 29.87 6.72
CA SER A 5 26.91 29.51 7.84
C SER A 5 26.19 28.19 7.53
N SER A 6 26.32 27.19 8.41
CA SER A 6 25.55 25.94 8.35
C SER A 6 24.12 26.21 8.84
N GLY A 7 23.24 26.60 7.94
CA GLY A 7 21.80 26.65 8.21
C GLY A 7 21.22 25.24 8.44
N PRO A 8 20.11 25.11 9.19
CA PRO A 8 19.46 23.81 9.41
C PRO A 8 18.99 23.22 8.07
N PRO A 9 19.03 21.88 7.91
CA PRO A 9 18.60 21.22 6.69
C PRO A 9 17.13 21.55 6.37
N PRO A 10 16.75 21.65 5.08
CA PRO A 10 15.37 21.91 4.68
C PRO A 10 14.45 20.82 5.24
N PRO A 11 13.17 21.14 5.57
CA PRO A 11 12.22 20.16 6.06
C PRO A 11 12.04 19.07 5.00
N GLY A 12 12.70 17.94 5.23
CA GLY A 12 12.62 16.78 4.35
C GLY A 12 11.17 16.35 4.24
N LYS A 13 10.66 16.28 3.01
CA LYS A 13 9.32 15.78 2.67
C LYS A 13 9.06 14.52 3.48
N ALA A 14 8.21 14.61 4.50
CA ALA A 14 7.85 13.47 5.32
C ALA A 14 7.24 12.41 4.38
N ARG A 15 7.95 11.29 4.19
CA ARG A 15 7.42 10.15 3.44
C ARG A 15 6.28 9.58 4.27
N ILE A 16 5.05 9.94 3.92
CA ILE A 16 3.85 9.38 4.53
C ILE A 16 3.91 7.87 4.28
N LYS A 17 4.19 7.11 5.33
CA LYS A 17 4.16 5.64 5.28
C LYS A 17 2.71 5.21 5.40
N ILE A 18 2.07 5.00 4.26
CA ILE A 18 0.74 4.41 4.22
C ILE A 18 0.89 2.92 4.58
N PRO A 19 0.15 2.40 5.57
CA PRO A 19 0.16 0.97 5.88
C PRO A 19 -0.27 0.18 4.65
N THR A 20 0.47 -0.90 4.33
CA THR A 20 0.17 -1.75 3.16
C THR A 20 -1.26 -2.28 3.18
N GLU A 21 -1.79 -2.64 4.36
CA GLU A 21 -3.18 -3.07 4.51
C GLU A 21 -4.19 -1.98 4.15
N ALA A 22 -3.91 -0.72 4.49
CA ALA A 22 -4.78 0.40 4.16
C ALA A 22 -4.81 0.64 2.64
N LEU A 23 -3.65 0.55 1.99
CA LEU A 23 -3.56 0.64 0.53
C LEU A 23 -4.32 -0.49 -0.17
N LEU A 24 -4.13 -1.73 0.30
CA LEU A 24 -4.83 -2.89 -0.26
C LEU A 24 -6.34 -2.80 -0.05
N ASN A 25 -6.81 -2.35 1.12
CA ASN A 25 -8.24 -2.11 1.34
C ASN A 25 -8.80 -1.04 0.39
N ALA A 26 -8.08 0.08 0.19
CA ALA A 26 -8.50 1.13 -0.74
C ALA A 26 -8.58 0.60 -2.19
N ALA A 27 -7.58 -0.17 -2.62
CA ALA A 27 -7.57 -0.79 -3.95
C ALA A 27 -8.74 -1.76 -4.15
N ARG A 28 -9.06 -2.58 -3.13
CA ARG A 28 -10.24 -3.46 -3.16
C ARG A 28 -11.54 -2.66 -3.32
N SER A 29 -11.71 -1.60 -2.54
CA SER A 29 -12.91 -0.75 -2.64
C SER A 29 -13.02 -0.06 -3.99
N ALA A 30 -11.91 0.39 -4.57
CA ALA A 30 -11.89 0.97 -5.92
C ALA A 30 -12.28 -0.05 -6.99
N ALA A 31 -11.74 -1.28 -6.92
CA ALA A 31 -12.10 -2.36 -7.82
C ALA A 31 -13.59 -2.74 -7.70
N GLN A 32 -14.13 -2.81 -6.48
CA GLN A 32 -15.56 -3.07 -6.28
C GLN A 32 -16.43 -1.99 -6.92
N LYS A 33 -16.11 -0.70 -6.68
CA LYS A 33 -16.82 0.41 -7.30
C LYS A 33 -16.74 0.39 -8.83
N LEU A 34 -15.59 -0.01 -9.39
CA LEU A 34 -15.44 -0.16 -10.83
C LEU A 34 -16.35 -1.27 -11.38
N ALA A 35 -16.47 -2.38 -10.66
CA ALA A 35 -17.37 -3.47 -11.03
C ALA A 35 -18.86 -3.06 -10.96
N ASP A 36 -19.22 -2.18 -10.03
CA ASP A 36 -20.59 -1.72 -9.85
C ASP A 36 -20.98 -0.63 -10.87
N LEU A 37 -20.04 0.24 -11.25
CA LEU A 37 -20.29 1.40 -12.12
C LEU A 37 -20.04 1.12 -13.60
N SER A 38 -19.23 0.12 -13.94
CA SER A 38 -18.90 -0.18 -15.33
C SER A 38 -20.10 -0.75 -16.08
N ARG A 39 -20.33 -0.26 -17.31
CA ARG A 39 -21.29 -0.82 -18.26
C ARG A 39 -20.69 -1.92 -19.15
N ASP A 40 -19.36 -2.00 -19.19
CA ASP A 40 -18.65 -3.00 -19.95
C ASP A 40 -18.59 -4.32 -19.13
N PRO A 41 -19.12 -5.44 -19.67
CA PRO A 41 -19.16 -6.71 -18.95
C PRO A 41 -17.77 -7.27 -18.64
N GLN A 42 -16.79 -7.10 -19.53
CA GLN A 42 -15.42 -7.57 -19.33
C GLN A 42 -14.75 -6.78 -18.19
N VAL A 43 -14.97 -5.46 -18.14
CA VAL A 43 -14.45 -4.62 -17.05
C VAL A 43 -15.08 -5.00 -15.71
N ARG A 44 -16.38 -5.34 -15.69
CA ARG A 44 -17.05 -5.77 -14.44
C ARG A 44 -16.48 -7.08 -13.91
N GLU A 45 -16.25 -8.05 -14.81
CA GLU A 45 -15.67 -9.34 -14.46
C GLU A 45 -14.26 -9.18 -13.91
N GLU A 46 -13.39 -8.45 -14.64
CA GLU A 46 -12.02 -8.21 -14.20
C GLU A 46 -11.94 -7.43 -12.89
N ALA A 47 -12.77 -6.40 -12.72
CA ALA A 47 -12.83 -5.64 -11.48
C ALA A 47 -13.27 -6.50 -10.29
N THR A 48 -14.20 -7.44 -10.50
CA THR A 48 -14.61 -8.42 -9.50
C THR A 48 -13.46 -9.39 -9.16
N ASN A 49 -12.75 -9.88 -10.17
CA ASN A 49 -11.58 -10.75 -10.01
C ASN A 49 -10.48 -10.05 -9.20
N VAL A 50 -10.18 -8.80 -9.52
CA VAL A 50 -9.21 -7.96 -8.79
C VAL A 50 -9.63 -7.77 -7.34
N ALA A 51 -10.90 -7.41 -7.07
CA ALA A 51 -11.39 -7.24 -5.71
C ALA A 51 -11.25 -8.53 -4.87
N ARG A 52 -11.52 -9.69 -5.49
CA ARG A 52 -11.34 -11.00 -4.85
C ARG A 52 -9.86 -11.34 -4.62
N ALA A 53 -8.99 -11.07 -5.58
CA ALA A 53 -7.54 -11.30 -5.45
C ALA A 53 -6.94 -10.45 -4.32
N ILE A 54 -7.31 -9.17 -4.24
CA ILE A 54 -6.84 -8.26 -3.17
C ILE A 54 -7.35 -8.73 -1.81
N ALA A 55 -8.59 -9.22 -1.70
CA ALA A 55 -9.10 -9.78 -0.45
C ALA A 55 -8.27 -10.99 0.03
N LYS A 56 -7.89 -11.89 -0.89
CA LYS A 56 -6.99 -13.02 -0.58
C LYS A 56 -5.60 -12.53 -0.14
N LEU A 57 -5.06 -11.53 -0.83
CA LEU A 57 -3.76 -10.94 -0.47
C LEU A 57 -3.80 -10.29 0.92
N LEU A 58 -4.85 -9.55 1.25
CA LEU A 58 -5.05 -8.97 2.59
C LEU A 58 -5.06 -10.05 3.68
N GLN A 59 -5.73 -11.18 3.44
CA GLN A 59 -5.72 -12.30 4.37
C GLN A 59 -4.32 -12.90 4.52
N ALA A 60 -3.60 -13.09 3.41
CA ALA A 60 -2.23 -13.58 3.44
C ALA A 60 -1.29 -12.63 4.20
N VAL A 61 -1.43 -11.31 4.02
CA VAL A 61 -0.63 -10.29 4.73
C VAL A 61 -0.92 -10.32 6.24
N LYS A 62 -2.20 -10.47 6.63
CA LYS A 62 -2.59 -10.58 8.05
C LYS A 62 -2.05 -11.84 8.72
N ASN A 63 -2.05 -12.94 7.99
CA ASN A 63 -1.62 -14.25 8.49
C ASN A 63 -0.11 -14.45 8.33
N ALA A 64 0.58 -13.59 7.59
CA ALA A 64 2.02 -13.67 7.43
C ALA A 64 2.68 -13.43 8.79
N PRO A 65 3.61 -14.30 9.23
CA PRO A 65 4.42 -14.00 10.39
C PRO A 65 5.17 -12.68 10.13
N HIS A 66 5.12 -11.75 11.07
CA HIS A 66 5.98 -10.58 11.07
C HIS A 66 7.43 -11.07 11.19
N ASN A 67 8.06 -11.49 10.09
CA ASN A 67 9.49 -11.74 10.03
C ASN A 67 10.23 -10.40 10.06
N ARG A 68 10.18 -9.76 11.23
CA ARG A 68 10.99 -8.60 11.58
C ARG A 68 12.23 -9.12 12.30
N GLY A 69 13.22 -9.54 11.52
CA GLY A 69 14.63 -9.30 11.85
C GLY A 69 15.22 -9.89 13.15
N GLU A 70 14.78 -11.03 13.67
CA GLU A 70 15.59 -11.80 14.62
C GLU A 70 16.56 -12.75 13.90
N GLN A 71 17.51 -12.20 13.14
CA GLN A 71 18.84 -12.81 13.11
C GLN A 71 19.59 -12.28 14.34
N LYS A 72 19.19 -12.79 15.51
CA LYS A 72 19.98 -12.68 16.72
C LYS A 72 21.17 -13.63 16.51
N LYS A 73 22.38 -13.05 16.50
CA LYS A 73 23.65 -13.77 16.51
C LYS A 73 23.57 -14.97 17.46
N GLY A 74 23.80 -16.17 16.93
CA GLY A 74 24.15 -17.37 17.67
C GLY A 74 25.51 -17.81 17.19
#